data_AF-A0A7K4F037-F1
#
_entry.id   AF-A0A7K4F037-F1
#
_cell.length_a   1.000
_cell.length_b   1.000
_cell.length_c   1.000
_cell.angle_alpha   90.00
_cell.angle_beta   90.00
_cell.angle_gamma   90.00
#
_symmetry.space_group_name_H-M   'P 1'
#
loop_
_entity.id
_entity.type
_entity.pdbx_description
1 polymer ?
#
loop_
_entity_poly.entity_id
_entity_poly.type
_entity_poly.pdbx_seq_one_letter_code
_entity_poly.pdbx_strand_id
1 'polypeptide(L)'
;MNNLIIIIIVGIIAAVVLAMGQSNYQEVSTIRDQRNLELSLNDCKRLYDPGLQLGDCYEKSINVFGTEEQKLQWQSGYFNP
;
A
#
# COMPACT_ATOMS: atom_id res chain seq x y z
N MET A 1 -41.35 14.72 16.25
CA MET A 1 -40.29 14.04 15.49
C MET A 1 -40.02 12.72 16.18
N ASN A 2 -40.26 11.57 15.53
CA ASN A 2 -40.23 10.27 16.20
C ASN A 2 -38.77 9.85 16.47
N ASN A 3 -38.45 9.41 17.69
CA ASN A 3 -37.08 8.98 18.06
C ASN A 3 -36.53 7.91 17.10
N LEU A 4 -37.42 7.11 16.52
CA LEU A 4 -37.10 6.07 15.55
C LEU A 4 -36.56 6.65 14.23
N ILE A 5 -37.07 7.81 13.78
CA ILE A 5 -36.57 8.51 12.59
C ILE A 5 -35.18 9.09 12.86
N ILE A 6 -34.94 9.62 14.06
CA ILE A 6 -33.63 10.17 14.45
C ILE A 6 -32.57 9.06 14.45
N ILE A 7 -32.87 7.89 15.02
CA ILE A 7 -31.95 6.75 15.07
C ILE A 7 -31.59 6.27 13.66
N ILE A 8 -32.57 6.18 12.75
CA ILE A 8 -32.33 5.78 11.36
C ILE A 8 -31.40 6.76 10.66
N ILE A 9 -31.64 8.07 10.80
CA ILE A 9 -30.80 9.10 10.18
C ILE A 9 -29.36 9.02 10.70
N VAL A 10 -29.17 8.88 12.01
CA VAL A 10 -27.84 8.74 12.62
C VAL A 10 -27.13 7.47 12.13
N GLY A 11 -27.86 6.35 12.01
CA GLY A 11 -27.31 5.10 11.49
C GLY A 11 -26.82 5.22 10.04
N ILE A 12 -27.59 5.89 9.19
CA ILE A 12 -27.21 6.13 7.79
C ILE A 12 -25.94 7.00 7.71
N ILE A 13 -25.87 8.09 8.48
CA ILE A 13 -24.69 8.95 8.50
C ILE A 13 -23.44 8.19 8.94
N ALA A 14 -23.55 7.37 10.00
CA ALA A 14 -22.43 6.56 10.49
C ALA A 14 -21.92 5.57 9.44
N ALA A 15 -22.83 4.90 8.71
CA ALA A 15 -22.47 3.98 7.65
C ALA A 15 -21.72 4.68 6.49
N VAL A 16 -22.15 5.88 6.10
CA VAL A 16 -21.48 6.66 5.05
C VAL A 16 -20.08 7.10 5.49
N VAL A 17 -19.92 7.58 6.74
CA VAL A 17 -18.61 7.97 7.28
C VAL A 17 -17.65 6.79 7.36
N LEU A 18 -18.12 5.61 7.76
CA LEU A 18 -17.32 4.39 7.79
C LEU A 18 -16.83 3.98 6.40
N ALA A 19 -17.72 4.02 5.39
CA ALA A 19 -17.37 3.69 4.01
C ALA A 19 -16.32 4.66 3.43
N MET A 20 -16.49 5.97 3.64
CA MET A 20 -15.54 6.99 3.19
C MET A 20 -14.18 6.85 3.92
N GLY A 21 -14.21 6.53 5.21
CA GLY A 21 -13.00 6.35 6.01
C GLY A 21 -12.13 5.17 5.51
N GLN A 22 -12.76 4.03 5.21
CA GLN A 22 -12.05 2.84 4.71
C GLN A 22 -11.43 3.08 3.33
N SER A 23 -12.19 3.71 2.40
CA SER A 23 -11.71 4.03 1.06
C SER A 23 -10.49 4.97 1.10
N ASN A 24 -10.57 6.05 1.88
CA ASN A 24 -9.46 6.99 2.03
C ASN A 24 -8.24 6.35 2.68
N TYR A 25 -8.45 5.48 3.68
CA TYR A 25 -7.34 4.79 4.35
C TYR A 25 -6.58 3.89 3.38
N GLN A 26 -7.29 3.10 2.57
CA GLN A 26 -6.69 2.20 1.59
C GLN A 26 -5.92 2.96 0.50
N GLU A 27 -6.46 4.08 0.02
CA GLU A 27 -5.79 4.92 -0.97
C GLU A 27 -4.50 5.53 -0.40
N VAL A 28 -4.58 6.13 0.81
CA VAL A 28 -3.44 6.75 1.48
C VAL A 28 -2.36 5.71 1.81
N SER A 29 -2.74 4.52 2.29
CA SER A 29 -1.77 3.45 2.55
C SER A 29 -1.08 3.00 1.28
N THR A 30 -1.82 2.86 0.17
CA THR A 30 -1.26 2.45 -1.13
C THR A 30 -0.26 3.49 -1.65
N ILE A 31 -0.60 4.79 -1.61
CA ILE A 31 0.30 5.86 -2.04
C ILE A 31 1.57 5.88 -1.18
N ARG A 32 1.43 5.76 0.14
CA ARG A 32 2.55 5.74 1.07
C ARG A 32 3.47 4.54 0.81
N ASP A 33 2.89 3.36 0.61
CA ASP A 33 3.67 2.14 0.41
C ASP A 33 4.40 2.19 -0.94
N GLN A 34 3.80 2.71 -2.00
CA GLN A 34 4.49 2.94 -3.27
C GLN A 34 5.66 3.94 -3.15
N ARG A 35 5.48 5.02 -2.38
CA ARG A 35 6.58 5.96 -2.10
C ARG A 35 7.70 5.31 -1.29
N ASN A 36 7.36 4.48 -0.31
CA ASN A 36 8.35 3.75 0.50
C ASN A 36 9.10 2.71 -0.35
N LEU A 37 8.41 2.06 -1.28
CA LEU A 37 9.04 1.15 -2.24
C LEU A 37 10.11 1.89 -3.06
N GLU A 38 9.76 3.03 -3.65
CA GLU A 38 10.70 3.85 -4.44
C GLU A 38 11.93 4.27 -3.63
N LEU A 39 11.72 4.77 -2.41
CA LEU A 39 12.81 5.18 -1.52
C LEU A 39 13.71 3.99 -1.14
N SER A 40 13.10 2.85 -0.79
CA SER A 40 13.82 1.64 -0.38
C SER A 40 14.66 1.08 -1.54
N LEU A 41 14.12 1.03 -2.76
CA LEU A 41 14.86 0.59 -3.95
C LEU A 41 16.03 1.52 -4.27
N ASN A 42 15.84 2.84 -4.15
CA ASN A 42 16.92 3.82 -4.34
C ASN A 42 18.01 3.69 -3.28
N ASP A 43 17.65 3.43 -2.02
CA ASP A 43 18.62 3.17 -0.96
C ASP A 43 19.38 1.85 -1.20
N CYS A 44 18.71 0.79 -1.65
CA CYS A 44 19.38 -0.45 -2.05
C CYS A 44 20.44 -0.20 -3.13
N LYS A 45 20.11 0.57 -4.19
CA LYS A 45 21.04 0.96 -5.27
C LYS A 45 22.26 1.73 -4.77
N ARG A 46 22.06 2.57 -3.76
CA ARG A 46 23.11 3.43 -3.20
C ARG A 46 24.03 2.67 -2.25
N LEU A 47 23.49 1.69 -1.51
CA LEU A 47 24.20 1.01 -0.43
C LEU A 47 24.88 -0.29 -0.87
N TYR A 48 24.40 -0.95 -1.92
CA TYR A 48 24.89 -2.26 -2.35
C TYR A 48 25.38 -2.23 -3.80
N ASP A 49 26.53 -2.89 -4.02
CA ASP A 49 27.01 -3.15 -5.37
C ASP A 49 26.13 -4.18 -6.10
N PRO A 50 26.10 -4.18 -7.44
CA PRO A 50 25.38 -5.17 -8.22
C PRO A 50 25.77 -6.60 -7.84
N GLY A 51 24.78 -7.42 -7.46
CA GLY A 51 25.00 -8.79 -7.03
C GLY A 51 23.90 -9.29 -6.10
N LEU A 52 24.21 -10.36 -5.36
CA LEU A 52 23.28 -11.04 -4.46
C LEU A 52 22.68 -10.11 -3.40
N GLN A 53 23.49 -9.25 -2.78
CA GLN A 53 23.00 -8.36 -1.71
C GLN A 53 22.03 -7.29 -2.24
N LEU A 54 22.27 -6.76 -3.44
CA LEU A 54 21.36 -5.83 -4.09
C LEU A 54 20.03 -6.51 -4.44
N GLY A 55 20.09 -7.74 -4.98
CA GLY A 55 18.90 -8.55 -5.26
C GLY A 55 18.07 -8.85 -4.01
N ASP A 56 18.71 -9.29 -2.94
CA ASP A 56 18.05 -9.55 -1.65
C ASP A 56 17.41 -8.28 -1.06
N CYS A 57 18.07 -7.13 -1.20
CA CYS A 57 17.55 -5.84 -0.76
C CYS A 57 16.29 -5.43 -1.54
N TYR A 58 16.31 -5.59 -2.86
CA TYR A 58 15.13 -5.37 -3.70
C TYR A 58 13.99 -6.31 -3.36
N GLU A 59 14.27 -7.61 -3.20
CA GLU A 59 13.25 -8.61 -2.84
C GLU A 59 12.57 -8.25 -1.52
N LYS A 60 13.34 -7.88 -0.49
CA LYS A 60 12.78 -7.45 0.80
C LYS A 60 11.94 -6.18 0.65
N SER A 61 12.40 -5.20 -0.13
CA SER A 61 11.68 -3.95 -0.37
C SER A 61 10.34 -4.19 -1.06
N ILE A 62 10.32 -5.03 -2.10
CA ILE A 62 9.13 -5.38 -2.88
C ILE A 62 8.16 -6.22 -2.05
N ASN A 63 8.65 -7.15 -1.23
CA ASN A 63 7.80 -7.97 -0.37
C ASN A 63 7.05 -7.14 0.69
N VAL A 64 7.67 -6.08 1.21
CA VAL A 64 7.08 -5.23 2.26
C VAL A 64 6.18 -4.14 1.67
N PHE A 65 6.62 -3.45 0.60
CA PHE A 65 5.97 -2.25 0.10
C PHE A 65 5.32 -2.40 -1.28
N GLY A 66 5.65 -3.47 -2.01
CA GLY A 66 5.11 -3.73 -3.35
C GLY A 66 3.65 -4.19 -3.32
N THR A 67 2.94 -3.87 -4.40
CA THR A 67 1.63 -4.48 -4.67
C THR A 67 1.80 -5.96 -5.01
N GLU A 68 0.71 -6.72 -4.93
CA GLU A 68 0.72 -8.13 -5.34
C GLU A 68 1.15 -8.31 -6.80
N GLU A 69 0.76 -7.39 -7.69
CA GLU A 69 1.22 -7.41 -9.07
C GLU A 69 2.73 -7.19 -9.19
N GLN A 70 3.30 -6.23 -8.45
CA GLN A 70 4.75 -5.98 -8.44
C GLN A 70 5.53 -7.18 -7.88
N LYS A 71 5.01 -7.85 -6.85
CA LYS A 71 5.61 -9.09 -6.31
C LYS A 71 5.62 -10.21 -7.35
N LEU A 72 4.53 -10.39 -8.09
CA LEU A 72 4.45 -11.38 -9.17
C LEU A 72 5.41 -11.03 -10.32
N GLN A 73 5.50 -9.75 -10.71
CA GLN A 73 6.44 -9.28 -11.73
C GLN A 73 7.89 -9.48 -11.29
N TRP A 74 8.21 -9.30 -10.01
CA TRP A 74 9.53 -9.58 -9.44
C TRP A 74 9.86 -11.08 -9.46
N GLN A 75 8.96 -11.93 -8.96
CA GLN A 75 9.14 -13.39 -8.96
C GLN A 75 9.30 -13.98 -10.36
N SER A 76 8.65 -13.37 -11.36
CA SER A 76 8.74 -13.77 -12.75
C SER A 76 9.95 -13.17 -13.50
N GLY A 77 10.73 -12.31 -12.84
CA GLY A 77 11.92 -11.67 -13.44
C GLY A 77 11.61 -10.57 -14.46
N TYR A 78 10.34 -10.14 -14.58
CA TYR A 78 9.91 -9.08 -15.49
C TYR A 78 10.05 -7.67 -14.88
N PHE A 79 10.21 -7.57 -13.56
CA PHE A 79 10.41 -6.30 -12.87
C PHE A 79 11.91 -6.03 -12.68
N ASN A 80 12.41 -4.94 -13.28
CA ASN A 80 13.77 -4.47 -13.08
C ASN A 80 13.74 -3.10 -12.35
N PRO A 81 13.84 -3.09 -11.01
CA PRO A 81 13.71 -1.89 -10.19
C PRO A 81 14.80 -0.84 -10.37
#